data_AF-A0A945PND2-F1
#
_entry.id   AF-A0A945PND2-F1
#
_cell.length_a   1.000
_cell.length_b   1.000
_cell.length_c   1.000
_cell.angle_alpha   90.00
_cell.angle_beta   90.00
_cell.angle_gamma   90.00
#
_symmetry.space_group_name_H-M   'P 1'
#
loop_
_entity.id
_entity.type
_entity.pdbx_description
1 polymer ?
#
loop_
_entity_poly.entity_id
_entity_poly.type
_entity_poly.pdbx_seq_one_letter_code
_entity_poly.pdbx_strand_id
1 'polypeptide(L)'
;MDRRRFFRQGMRSLTRTVLETADAVRKPAKPPEKPAALRADPSRLPRLRPPGAIAESEFLALCTPCDDCFQVCPAQCIVKIPADQPDAGTPVIVANQRACVMCIDLACTHVCKPGALKPLHDKSEVKMGLAILNADKCIPWAESTPCNLCHMVCPTLPRAIEMRDERPFVLADFCTGCGLCEQRCPTRPAAIVIKPTPLAVHKVETKTIIEPATVAAKPTLSTPRKNSSRRVQPVPKTPESDSDWANGGKSVSPNAKRPGLAFWLLAGPVLCGIGLAGWLRLVAGVPHSIYAEFSASDLFFDFFLLMLFILPHSLLARGFGRKLLNQPLGPDAERPLYVLVSGITLTIMTLSWETCGPLLWKFDGFLFLTARAVQITGLILAAWAGFLVGASHMVALPQLRAMAQGRHAETPEFVAYPPYSWLRQPLNLGILLILIAMPEMTIDRLMMGLCMVAWVFVAAPYEERDAELSFGDGYRVYKEHTPRWRPTWLGGQGIDPKDANEHP
;
A
#
# COMPACT_ATOMS: atom_id res chain seq x y z
N MET A 1 -26.50 34.49 14.46
CA MET A 1 -25.39 34.60 13.50
C MET A 1 -25.51 33.46 12.50
N ASP A 2 -25.81 33.78 11.25
CA ASP A 2 -26.21 32.82 10.22
C ASP A 2 -24.97 32.09 9.64
N ARG A 3 -24.68 30.91 10.21
CA ARG A 3 -23.50 30.06 9.90
C ARG A 3 -23.46 29.62 8.42
N ARG A 4 -24.58 29.75 7.71
CA ARG A 4 -24.80 29.36 6.31
C ARG A 4 -24.07 30.25 5.29
N ARG A 5 -23.75 31.51 5.62
CA ARG A 5 -23.06 32.43 4.68
C ARG A 5 -21.56 32.16 4.54
N PHE A 6 -20.90 31.67 5.58
CA PHE A 6 -19.44 31.53 5.63
C PHE A 6 -18.93 30.43 4.69
N PHE A 7 -19.56 29.25 4.69
CA PHE A 7 -19.11 28.12 3.85
C PHE A 7 -19.47 28.26 2.36
N ARG A 8 -20.57 28.96 2.04
CA ARG A 8 -21.04 29.13 0.66
C ARG A 8 -20.11 30.01 -0.20
N GLN A 9 -19.34 30.91 0.42
CA GLN A 9 -18.35 31.73 -0.28
C GLN A 9 -17.04 30.99 -0.59
N GLY A 10 -16.67 29.97 0.20
CA GLY A 10 -15.42 29.22 0.01
C GLY A 10 -15.42 28.27 -1.21
N MET A 11 -16.54 27.61 -1.50
CA MET A 11 -16.61 26.60 -2.56
C MET A 11 -16.52 27.15 -3.98
N ARG A 12 -16.92 28.41 -4.21
CA ARG A 12 -16.92 29.03 -5.55
C ARG A 12 -15.51 29.26 -6.11
N SER A 13 -14.49 29.27 -5.25
CA SER A 13 -13.10 29.50 -5.63
C SER A 13 -12.43 28.25 -6.24
N LEU A 14 -12.82 27.04 -5.80
CA LEU A 14 -12.16 25.78 -6.17
C LEU A 14 -12.61 25.22 -7.53
N THR A 15 -13.85 25.47 -7.93
CA THR A 15 -14.39 24.98 -9.22
C THR A 15 -13.75 25.61 -10.45
N ARG A 16 -13.12 26.79 -10.32
CA ARG A 16 -12.49 27.48 -11.44
C ARG A 16 -11.14 26.85 -11.84
N THR A 17 -10.39 26.36 -10.85
CA THR A 17 -9.03 25.83 -11.05
C THR A 17 -9.01 24.42 -11.66
N VAL A 18 -10.06 23.63 -11.44
CA VAL A 18 -10.14 22.23 -11.92
C VAL A 18 -10.55 22.14 -13.40
N LEU A 19 -11.29 23.12 -13.91
CA LEU A 19 -11.73 23.12 -15.31
C LEU A 19 -10.63 23.57 -16.27
N GLU A 20 -9.65 24.36 -15.82
CA GLU A 20 -8.56 24.88 -16.67
C GLU A 20 -7.46 23.83 -16.98
N THR A 21 -7.42 22.70 -16.27
CA THR A 21 -6.38 21.65 -16.44
C THR A 21 -6.84 20.46 -17.29
N ALA A 22 -8.13 20.35 -17.61
CA ALA A 22 -8.68 19.20 -18.33
C ALA A 22 -8.52 19.28 -19.86
N ASP A 23 -8.31 20.47 -20.43
CA ASP A 23 -8.30 20.67 -21.90
C ASP A 23 -6.91 20.49 -22.55
N ALA A 24 -5.84 20.27 -21.77
CA ALA A 24 -4.47 20.22 -22.29
C ALA A 24 -4.01 18.83 -22.82
N VAL A 25 -4.85 17.79 -22.75
CA VAL A 25 -4.39 16.40 -23.02
C VAL A 25 -5.37 15.65 -23.93
N ARG A 26 -5.38 15.92 -25.24
CA ARG A 26 -5.87 14.91 -26.21
C ARG A 26 -5.40 15.11 -27.65
N LYS A 27 -4.56 14.19 -28.14
CA LYS A 27 -4.69 13.47 -29.44
C LYS A 27 -3.50 12.52 -29.69
N PRO A 28 -3.71 11.26 -30.12
CA PRO A 28 -2.64 10.40 -30.64
C PRO A 28 -2.68 10.26 -32.18
N ALA A 29 -1.51 9.98 -32.78
CA ALA A 29 -1.31 9.68 -34.21
C ALA A 29 -0.99 8.18 -34.44
N LYS A 30 -1.18 7.72 -35.69
CA LYS A 30 -1.19 6.32 -36.17
C LYS A 30 0.24 5.73 -36.39
N PRO A 31 0.48 4.41 -36.18
CA PRO A 31 1.81 3.80 -36.34
C PRO A 31 2.07 3.25 -37.77
N PRO A 32 3.34 3.18 -38.24
CA PRO A 32 3.72 2.56 -39.50
C PRO A 32 4.20 1.09 -39.36
N GLU A 33 4.28 0.39 -40.49
CA GLU A 33 4.57 -1.05 -40.69
C GLU A 33 6.04 -1.48 -40.50
N LYS A 34 6.23 -2.77 -40.19
CA LYS A 34 7.50 -3.45 -39.82
C LYS A 34 8.45 -3.72 -41.00
N PRO A 35 9.79 -3.61 -40.81
CA PRO A 35 10.77 -4.27 -41.67
C PRO A 35 11.32 -5.58 -41.09
N ALA A 36 11.91 -6.38 -42.00
CA ALA A 36 12.35 -7.77 -41.84
C ALA A 36 13.63 -7.97 -41.00
N ALA A 37 13.76 -9.19 -40.45
CA ALA A 37 14.74 -9.60 -39.44
C ALA A 37 16.21 -9.53 -39.88
N LEU A 38 17.05 -8.90 -39.04
CA LEU A 38 18.51 -8.86 -39.18
C LEU A 38 19.18 -9.82 -38.18
N ARG A 39 20.15 -10.60 -38.68
CA ARG A 39 20.99 -11.55 -37.93
C ARG A 39 21.92 -10.82 -36.94
N ALA A 40 22.10 -11.38 -35.74
CA ALA A 40 22.91 -10.78 -34.68
C ALA A 40 24.43 -10.95 -34.90
N ASP A 41 25.17 -9.86 -34.67
CA ASP A 41 26.64 -9.78 -34.68
C ASP A 41 27.21 -10.18 -33.31
N PRO A 42 28.11 -11.19 -33.23
CA PRO A 42 28.69 -11.70 -31.99
C PRO A 42 29.71 -10.77 -31.30
N SER A 43 30.04 -9.60 -31.86
CA SER A 43 30.96 -8.63 -31.26
C SER A 43 30.35 -7.80 -30.10
N ARG A 44 29.05 -7.92 -29.84
CA ARG A 44 28.34 -7.12 -28.82
C ARG A 44 28.13 -7.95 -27.54
N LEU A 45 28.77 -7.53 -26.44
CA LEU A 45 28.55 -8.11 -25.12
C LEU A 45 27.05 -8.00 -24.75
N PRO A 46 26.41 -9.07 -24.26
CA PRO A 46 25.01 -9.01 -23.86
C PRO A 46 24.84 -7.95 -22.76
N ARG A 47 23.97 -6.97 -23.01
CA ARG A 47 23.62 -5.89 -22.07
C ARG A 47 22.38 -6.27 -21.29
N LEU A 48 22.32 -5.89 -20.01
CA LEU A 48 21.07 -5.98 -19.26
C LEU A 48 20.15 -4.83 -19.70
N ARG A 49 19.29 -5.08 -20.67
CA ARG A 49 18.36 -4.08 -21.19
C ARG A 49 17.16 -3.88 -20.23
N PRO A 50 16.47 -2.72 -20.29
CA PRO A 50 15.28 -2.47 -19.48
C PRO A 50 14.15 -3.49 -19.73
N PRO A 51 13.11 -3.52 -18.87
CA PRO A 51 11.94 -4.36 -19.07
C PRO A 51 11.34 -4.17 -20.47
N GLY A 52 10.85 -5.27 -21.06
CA GLY A 52 10.21 -5.26 -22.38
C GLY A 52 11.19 -5.26 -23.56
N ALA A 53 12.50 -5.23 -23.32
CA ALA A 53 13.48 -5.27 -24.42
C ALA A 53 13.30 -6.48 -25.32
N ILE A 54 13.27 -6.22 -26.61
CA ILE A 54 13.27 -7.25 -27.65
C ILE A 54 14.67 -7.84 -27.85
N ALA A 55 14.79 -8.78 -28.80
CA ALA A 55 16.08 -9.35 -29.21
C ALA A 55 17.12 -8.25 -29.47
N GLU A 56 18.35 -8.43 -28.99
CA GLU A 56 19.39 -7.38 -28.99
C GLU A 56 19.66 -6.79 -30.39
N SER A 57 19.65 -7.60 -31.45
CA SER A 57 19.84 -7.09 -32.82
C SER A 57 18.70 -6.19 -33.28
N GLU A 58 17.45 -6.55 -32.97
CA GLU A 58 16.25 -5.75 -33.25
C GLU A 58 16.19 -4.51 -32.37
N PHE A 59 16.55 -4.66 -31.09
CA PHE A 59 16.60 -3.57 -30.12
C PHE A 59 17.51 -2.44 -30.63
N LEU A 60 18.71 -2.80 -31.11
CA LEU A 60 19.69 -1.84 -31.62
C LEU A 60 19.29 -1.24 -32.97
N ALA A 61 18.44 -1.91 -33.74
CA ALA A 61 17.87 -1.37 -34.98
C ALA A 61 16.71 -0.39 -34.73
N LEU A 62 15.93 -0.60 -33.65
CA LEU A 62 14.74 0.19 -33.34
C LEU A 62 14.98 1.32 -32.34
N CYS A 63 15.94 1.19 -31.42
CA CYS A 63 16.21 2.21 -30.42
C CYS A 63 16.72 3.50 -31.10
N THR A 64 16.01 4.61 -30.94
CA THR A 64 16.35 5.92 -31.53
C THR A 64 17.07 6.86 -30.54
N PRO A 65 17.84 6.33 -29.59
CA PRO A 65 18.24 6.96 -28.32
C PRO A 65 17.51 8.26 -27.92
N CYS A 66 16.17 8.21 -27.78
CA CYS A 66 15.33 9.39 -27.55
C CYS A 66 15.22 9.84 -26.08
N ASP A 67 15.84 9.11 -25.16
CA ASP A 67 15.84 9.34 -23.71
C ASP A 67 14.50 9.16 -22.96
N ASP A 68 13.39 8.85 -23.64
CA ASP A 68 12.07 8.73 -23.00
C ASP A 68 12.03 7.71 -21.84
N CYS A 69 12.63 6.53 -22.04
CA CYS A 69 12.64 5.47 -21.01
C CYS A 69 13.44 5.86 -19.76
N PHE A 70 14.42 6.77 -19.90
CA PHE A 70 15.24 7.26 -18.78
C PHE A 70 14.43 8.21 -17.91
N GLN A 71 13.66 9.10 -18.53
CA GLN A 71 12.87 10.13 -17.84
C GLN A 71 11.72 9.54 -17.02
N VAL A 72 11.11 8.46 -17.51
CA VAL A 72 9.97 7.83 -16.83
C VAL A 72 10.37 6.73 -15.85
N CYS A 73 11.67 6.41 -15.72
CA CYS A 73 12.13 5.41 -14.77
C CYS A 73 12.18 6.02 -13.35
N PRO A 74 11.25 5.68 -12.44
CA PRO A 74 11.24 6.28 -11.11
C PRO A 74 12.49 5.91 -10.29
N ALA A 75 13.06 4.72 -10.57
CA ALA A 75 14.28 4.26 -9.94
C ALA A 75 15.55 4.79 -10.61
N GLN A 76 15.46 5.51 -11.73
CA GLN A 76 16.62 6.01 -12.49
C GLN A 76 17.72 4.94 -12.69
N CYS A 77 17.31 3.68 -12.85
CA CYS A 77 18.22 2.54 -12.99
C CYS A 77 18.70 2.33 -14.44
N ILE A 78 18.05 3.02 -15.39
CA ILE A 78 18.38 2.97 -16.81
C ILE A 78 19.40 4.08 -17.08
N VAL A 79 20.59 3.70 -17.52
CA VAL A 79 21.72 4.60 -17.81
C VAL A 79 22.17 4.46 -19.25
N LYS A 80 22.81 5.51 -19.78
CA LYS A 80 23.25 5.53 -21.18
C LYS A 80 24.55 4.76 -21.31
N ILE A 81 24.67 4.01 -22.38
CA ILE A 81 25.98 3.46 -22.76
C ILE A 81 26.90 4.62 -23.21
N PRO A 82 28.15 4.67 -22.71
CA PRO A 82 29.11 5.70 -23.08
C PRO A 82 29.43 5.75 -24.58
N ALA A 83 29.93 6.90 -25.05
CA ALA A 83 30.17 7.20 -26.46
C ALA A 83 31.28 6.37 -27.12
N ASP A 84 32.12 5.71 -26.33
CA ASP A 84 33.24 4.88 -26.79
C ASP A 84 32.82 3.46 -27.18
N GLN A 85 31.54 3.12 -27.04
CA GLN A 85 31.02 1.78 -27.27
C GLN A 85 30.12 1.70 -28.52
N PRO A 86 30.07 0.55 -29.22
CA PRO A 86 29.32 0.39 -30.47
C PRO A 86 27.81 0.66 -30.36
N ASP A 87 27.25 0.52 -29.16
CA ASP A 87 25.85 0.76 -28.82
C ASP A 87 25.65 2.03 -27.97
N ALA A 88 26.53 3.02 -28.14
CA ALA A 88 26.50 4.31 -27.47
C ALA A 88 25.10 4.95 -27.45
N GLY A 89 24.76 5.57 -26.32
CA GLY A 89 23.48 6.26 -26.12
C GLY A 89 22.28 5.35 -25.87
N THR A 90 22.37 4.05 -26.15
CA THR A 90 21.28 3.11 -25.88
C THR A 90 21.14 2.81 -24.38
N PRO A 91 19.93 2.46 -23.89
CA PRO A 91 19.69 2.24 -22.47
C PRO A 91 20.23 0.90 -21.98
N VAL A 92 20.88 0.90 -20.80
CA VAL A 92 21.35 -0.28 -20.09
C VAL A 92 21.06 -0.16 -18.60
N ILE A 93 20.90 -1.28 -17.91
CA ILE A 93 20.82 -1.35 -16.45
C ILE A 93 22.11 -1.96 -15.91
N VAL A 94 22.72 -1.27 -14.94
CA VAL A 94 23.93 -1.74 -14.26
C VAL A 94 23.52 -2.18 -12.86
N ALA A 95 23.12 -3.45 -12.73
CA ALA A 95 22.40 -3.98 -11.57
C ALA A 95 23.16 -3.78 -10.23
N ASN A 96 24.48 -3.93 -10.21
CA ASN A 96 25.28 -3.70 -9.01
C ASN A 96 25.30 -2.23 -8.54
N GLN A 97 25.03 -1.26 -9.43
CA GLN A 97 24.95 0.16 -9.08
C GLN A 97 23.52 0.54 -8.71
N ARG A 98 22.56 0.27 -9.61
CA ARG A 98 21.16 0.61 -9.41
C ARG A 98 20.28 -0.37 -10.20
N ALA A 99 19.58 -1.25 -9.48
CA ALA A 99 18.76 -2.29 -10.08
C ALA A 99 17.36 -1.79 -10.46
N CYS A 100 16.69 -2.57 -11.30
CA CYS A 100 15.28 -2.36 -11.61
C CYS A 100 14.41 -2.72 -10.41
N VAL A 101 13.62 -1.77 -9.90
CA VAL A 101 12.70 -1.99 -8.78
C VAL A 101 11.37 -2.65 -9.18
N MET A 102 11.19 -2.99 -10.46
CA MET A 102 9.92 -3.44 -11.05
C MET A 102 8.75 -2.55 -10.60
N CYS A 103 8.79 -1.26 -10.98
CA CYS A 103 7.76 -0.28 -10.63
C CYS A 103 6.36 -0.74 -11.08
N ILE A 104 5.32 -0.21 -10.45
CA ILE A 104 3.93 -0.65 -10.65
C ILE A 104 3.53 -0.56 -12.13
N ASP A 105 3.86 0.54 -12.79
CA ASP A 105 3.37 0.84 -14.14
C ASP A 105 4.29 0.35 -15.26
N LEU A 106 5.46 -0.21 -14.92
CA LEU A 106 6.52 -0.55 -15.89
C LEU A 106 6.71 0.54 -16.98
N ALA A 107 6.62 1.82 -16.58
CA ALA A 107 6.39 2.95 -17.48
C ALA A 107 7.38 3.04 -18.66
N CYS A 108 8.64 2.64 -18.45
CA CYS A 108 9.66 2.57 -19.50
C CYS A 108 9.25 1.72 -20.72
N THR A 109 8.42 0.69 -20.51
CA THR A 109 7.90 -0.19 -21.58
C THR A 109 6.82 0.50 -22.43
N HIS A 110 6.08 1.45 -21.86
CA HIS A 110 4.94 2.10 -22.50
C HIS A 110 5.29 3.41 -23.22
N VAL A 111 6.45 4.00 -22.92
CA VAL A 111 6.91 5.23 -23.59
C VAL A 111 7.72 4.98 -24.86
N CYS A 112 8.16 3.75 -25.10
CA CYS A 112 9.01 3.42 -26.25
C CYS A 112 8.21 3.38 -27.56
N LYS A 113 8.07 4.55 -28.21
CA LYS A 113 7.37 4.66 -29.50
C LYS A 113 7.97 3.79 -30.62
N PRO A 114 9.32 3.66 -30.75
CA PRO A 114 9.90 2.80 -31.78
C PRO A 114 9.68 1.30 -31.56
N GLY A 115 9.25 0.89 -30.35
CA GLY A 115 9.00 -0.52 -30.03
C GLY A 115 10.24 -1.34 -29.69
N ALA A 116 11.39 -0.70 -29.41
CA ALA A 116 12.56 -1.39 -28.88
C ALA A 116 12.31 -2.01 -27.48
N LEU A 117 11.44 -1.37 -26.69
CA LEU A 117 10.82 -1.95 -25.49
C LEU A 117 9.35 -2.22 -25.80
N LYS A 118 8.93 -3.48 -25.70
CA LYS A 118 7.52 -3.88 -25.82
C LYS A 118 6.76 -3.48 -24.54
N PRO A 119 5.54 -2.96 -24.66
CA PRO A 119 4.67 -2.71 -23.52
C PRO A 119 4.40 -4.02 -22.79
N LEU A 120 4.59 -4.04 -21.47
CA LEU A 120 4.29 -5.18 -20.61
C LEU A 120 3.12 -4.80 -19.70
N HIS A 121 2.20 -5.73 -19.46
CA HIS A 121 1.01 -5.45 -18.65
C HIS A 121 1.13 -6.04 -17.23
N ASP A 122 1.95 -7.08 -17.09
CA ASP A 122 2.20 -7.75 -15.82
C ASP A 122 3.70 -7.92 -15.55
N LYS A 123 4.08 -7.89 -14.26
CA LYS A 123 5.48 -8.03 -13.84
C LYS A 123 6.06 -9.43 -14.11
N SER A 124 5.21 -10.45 -14.21
CA SER A 124 5.61 -11.82 -14.58
C SER A 124 6.13 -11.92 -16.03
N GLU A 125 5.74 -10.98 -16.90
CA GLU A 125 6.22 -10.90 -18.29
C GLU A 125 7.64 -10.34 -18.39
N VAL A 126 8.18 -9.75 -17.32
CA VAL A 126 9.50 -9.14 -17.32
C VAL A 126 10.58 -10.22 -17.40
N LYS A 127 11.35 -10.21 -18.50
CA LYS A 127 12.48 -11.11 -18.72
C LYS A 127 13.70 -10.32 -19.22
N MET A 128 14.46 -9.75 -18.28
CA MET A 128 15.68 -8.97 -18.59
C MET A 128 16.95 -9.82 -18.50
N GLY A 129 16.96 -10.80 -17.59
CA GLY A 129 18.13 -11.61 -17.28
C GLY A 129 17.83 -12.71 -16.28
N LEU A 130 18.89 -13.41 -15.86
CA LEU A 130 18.86 -14.49 -14.88
C LEU A 130 19.89 -14.23 -13.79
N ALA A 131 19.49 -14.41 -12.53
CA ALA A 131 20.42 -14.34 -11.41
C ALA A 131 21.26 -15.62 -11.34
N ILE A 132 22.58 -15.46 -11.21
CA ILE A 132 23.55 -16.55 -11.08
C ILE A 132 24.23 -16.40 -9.73
N LEU A 133 24.10 -17.42 -8.89
CA LEU A 133 24.71 -17.48 -7.56
C LEU A 133 26.04 -18.24 -7.62
N ASN A 134 27.08 -17.66 -7.03
CA ASN A 134 28.35 -18.29 -6.77
C ASN A 134 28.39 -18.76 -5.30
N ALA A 135 28.36 -20.08 -5.10
CA ALA A 135 28.33 -20.69 -3.77
C ALA A 135 29.60 -20.38 -2.95
N ASP A 136 30.78 -20.37 -3.58
CA ASP A 136 32.07 -20.12 -2.91
C ASP A 136 32.17 -18.71 -2.31
N LYS A 137 31.38 -17.77 -2.82
CA LYS A 137 31.32 -16.38 -2.33
C LYS A 137 30.10 -16.10 -1.46
N CYS A 138 29.09 -16.96 -1.49
CA CYS A 138 27.82 -16.72 -0.83
C CYS A 138 27.94 -17.07 0.66
N ILE A 139 27.70 -16.11 1.56
CA ILE A 139 27.90 -16.27 3.01
C ILE A 139 27.25 -17.56 3.59
N PRO A 140 25.99 -17.91 3.28
CA PRO A 140 25.38 -19.15 3.77
C PRO A 140 25.99 -20.43 3.20
N TRP A 141 26.59 -20.37 2.00
CA TRP A 141 27.23 -21.51 1.35
C TRP A 141 28.69 -21.67 1.79
N ALA A 142 29.45 -20.59 1.78
CA ALA A 142 30.89 -20.58 2.07
C ALA A 142 31.19 -20.61 3.58
N GLU A 143 30.43 -19.87 4.38
CA GLU A 143 30.70 -19.64 5.80
C GLU A 143 29.65 -20.29 6.71
N SER A 144 28.58 -20.86 6.15
CA SER A 144 27.42 -21.38 6.91
C SER A 144 26.83 -20.36 7.90
N THR A 145 26.96 -19.07 7.58
CA THR A 145 26.41 -17.97 8.38
C THR A 145 25.07 -17.50 7.79
N PRO A 146 24.04 -17.22 8.60
CA PRO A 146 22.73 -16.82 8.08
C PRO A 146 22.78 -15.54 7.24
N CYS A 147 22.27 -15.61 6.01
CA CYS A 147 22.03 -14.47 5.14
C CYS A 147 20.94 -14.81 4.13
N ASN A 148 19.84 -14.05 4.14
CA ASN A 148 18.70 -14.25 3.25
C ASN A 148 18.38 -12.99 2.42
N LEU A 149 19.34 -12.06 2.29
CA LEU A 149 19.08 -10.74 1.72
C LEU A 149 18.60 -10.80 0.26
N CYS A 150 19.22 -11.65 -0.57
CA CYS A 150 18.79 -11.87 -1.95
C CYS A 150 17.35 -12.43 -2.06
N HIS A 151 16.96 -13.29 -1.10
CA HIS A 151 15.60 -13.78 -0.99
C HIS A 151 14.63 -12.68 -0.61
N MET A 152 14.93 -11.92 0.46
CA MET A 152 14.06 -10.86 0.97
C MET A 152 13.78 -9.77 -0.06
N VAL A 153 14.78 -9.38 -0.85
CA VAL A 153 14.65 -8.31 -1.86
C VAL A 153 14.09 -8.80 -3.19
N CYS A 154 13.88 -10.12 -3.35
CA CYS A 154 13.31 -10.67 -4.59
C CYS A 154 11.85 -10.23 -4.74
N PRO A 155 11.51 -9.47 -5.80
CA PRO A 155 10.19 -8.85 -5.93
C PRO A 155 9.16 -9.70 -6.69
N THR A 156 9.51 -10.94 -7.08
CA THR A 156 8.66 -11.81 -7.90
C THR A 156 7.71 -12.63 -7.04
N LEU A 157 6.57 -13.04 -7.61
CA LEU A 157 5.58 -13.91 -6.96
C LEU A 157 5.20 -15.03 -7.94
N PRO A 158 5.59 -16.30 -7.70
CA PRO A 158 6.49 -16.78 -6.64
C PRO A 158 7.89 -16.14 -6.66
N ARG A 159 8.58 -16.15 -5.51
CA ARG A 159 9.95 -15.63 -5.42
C ARG A 159 10.90 -16.48 -6.27
N ALA A 160 11.78 -15.81 -7.01
CA ALA A 160 12.82 -16.46 -7.80
C ALA A 160 13.99 -16.96 -6.97
N ILE A 161 14.04 -16.61 -5.68
CA ILE A 161 15.04 -17.10 -4.75
C ILE A 161 14.30 -17.88 -3.67
N GLU A 162 14.60 -19.15 -3.55
CA GLU A 162 14.07 -20.04 -2.50
C GLU A 162 15.15 -20.24 -1.44
N MET A 163 14.75 -20.34 -0.17
CA MET A 163 15.66 -20.69 0.92
C MET A 163 15.46 -22.17 1.27
N ARG A 164 16.51 -22.98 1.17
CA ARG A 164 16.52 -24.38 1.63
C ARG A 164 17.70 -24.56 2.56
N ASP A 165 17.46 -25.08 3.76
CA ASP A 165 18.48 -25.22 4.81
C ASP A 165 19.30 -23.94 5.03
N GLU A 166 18.61 -22.80 5.14
CA GLU A 166 19.19 -21.45 5.29
C GLU A 166 20.10 -21.00 4.11
N ARG A 167 20.07 -21.71 2.97
CA ARG A 167 20.84 -21.38 1.77
C ARG A 167 19.95 -20.96 0.60
N PRO A 168 20.35 -19.92 -0.17
CA PRO A 168 19.57 -19.46 -1.30
C PRO A 168 19.77 -20.34 -2.55
N PHE A 169 18.68 -20.61 -3.26
CA PHE A 169 18.62 -21.28 -4.57
C PHE A 169 17.86 -20.40 -5.56
N VAL A 170 18.39 -20.24 -6.77
CA VAL A 170 17.72 -19.44 -7.82
C VAL A 170 16.80 -20.34 -8.65
N LEU A 171 15.52 -20.04 -8.65
CA LEU A 171 14.50 -20.64 -9.51
C LEU A 171 14.39 -19.83 -10.81
N ALA A 172 14.96 -20.36 -11.89
CA ALA A 172 15.10 -19.65 -13.16
C ALA A 172 13.74 -19.21 -13.77
N ASP A 173 12.71 -20.03 -13.64
CA ASP A 173 11.39 -19.78 -14.23
C ASP A 173 10.73 -18.50 -13.70
N PHE A 174 10.95 -18.21 -12.42
CA PHE A 174 10.41 -17.02 -11.75
C PHE A 174 11.35 -15.82 -11.83
N CYS A 175 12.62 -16.01 -12.20
CA CYS A 175 13.58 -14.92 -12.26
C CYS A 175 13.24 -13.97 -13.41
N THR A 176 13.20 -12.67 -13.10
CA THR A 176 12.98 -11.59 -14.08
C THR A 176 14.27 -10.90 -14.50
N GLY A 177 15.36 -11.13 -13.75
CA GLY A 177 16.63 -10.43 -13.95
C GLY A 177 16.66 -9.00 -13.43
N CYS A 178 15.78 -8.63 -12.49
CA CYS A 178 15.66 -7.27 -11.97
C CYS A 178 16.94 -6.68 -11.35
N GLY A 179 17.82 -7.53 -10.81
CA GLY A 179 19.11 -7.11 -10.25
C GLY A 179 19.09 -6.68 -8.79
N LEU A 180 17.93 -6.65 -8.11
CA LEU A 180 17.86 -6.26 -6.70
C LEU A 180 18.74 -7.14 -5.80
N CYS A 181 18.80 -8.44 -6.10
CA CYS A 181 19.65 -9.38 -5.37
C CYS A 181 21.15 -9.10 -5.55
N GLU A 182 21.59 -8.68 -6.73
CA GLU A 182 22.98 -8.28 -7.00
C GLU A 182 23.32 -6.96 -6.31
N GLN A 183 22.46 -5.94 -6.46
CA GLN A 183 22.64 -4.62 -5.83
C GLN A 183 22.78 -4.72 -4.31
N ARG A 184 21.96 -5.58 -3.69
CA ARG A 184 21.88 -5.70 -2.23
C ARG A 184 22.84 -6.75 -1.67
N CYS A 185 23.55 -7.52 -2.52
CA CYS A 185 24.49 -8.53 -2.05
C CYS A 185 25.58 -7.87 -1.17
N PRO A 186 25.85 -8.38 0.06
CA PRO A 186 26.83 -7.77 0.96
C PRO A 186 28.29 -8.09 0.58
N THR A 187 28.52 -9.13 -0.21
CA THR A 187 29.89 -9.57 -0.53
C THR A 187 30.51 -8.72 -1.63
N ARG A 188 31.84 -8.58 -1.61
CA ARG A 188 32.60 -7.87 -2.64
C ARG A 188 33.75 -8.78 -3.10
N PRO A 189 33.72 -9.29 -4.35
CA PRO A 189 32.67 -9.15 -5.37
C PRO A 189 31.32 -9.79 -4.95
N ALA A 190 30.22 -9.33 -5.55
CA ALA A 190 28.89 -9.85 -5.28
C ALA A 190 28.82 -11.36 -5.56
N ALA A 191 28.24 -12.12 -4.62
CA ALA A 191 28.08 -13.56 -4.73
C ALA A 191 26.96 -13.94 -5.71
N ILE A 192 25.99 -13.05 -5.93
CA ILE A 192 24.92 -13.22 -6.92
C ILE A 192 24.97 -12.09 -7.93
N VAL A 193 24.94 -12.43 -9.22
CA VAL A 193 25.04 -11.46 -10.33
C VAL A 193 23.99 -11.77 -11.41
N ILE A 194 23.50 -10.74 -12.10
CA ILE A 194 22.57 -10.91 -13.21
C ILE A 194 23.34 -11.13 -14.51
N LYS A 195 23.01 -12.22 -15.20
CA LYS A 195 23.40 -12.44 -16.59
C LYS A 195 22.24 -12.05 -17.50
N PRO A 196 22.43 -11.14 -18.47
CA PRO A 196 21.38 -10.80 -19.42
C PRO A 196 20.97 -12.03 -20.21
N THR A 197 19.70 -12.14 -20.55
CA THR A 197 19.18 -13.29 -21.30
C THR A 197 19.75 -13.28 -22.72
N PRO A 198 20.52 -14.31 -23.15
CA PRO A 198 20.88 -14.45 -24.55
C PRO A 198 19.67 -14.93 -25.35
N LEU A 199 19.54 -14.42 -26.57
CA LEU A 199 18.83 -15.07 -27.67
C LEU A 199 19.04 -16.59 -27.62
N ALA A 200 17.96 -17.36 -27.48
CA ALA A 200 17.91 -18.83 -27.50
C ALA A 200 18.78 -19.56 -26.45
N VAL A 201 18.17 -19.95 -25.33
CA VAL A 201 18.71 -21.07 -24.52
C VAL A 201 18.29 -22.39 -25.18
N HIS A 202 18.97 -22.73 -26.28
CA HIS A 202 19.42 -24.09 -26.47
C HIS A 202 20.50 -24.34 -25.40
N LYS A 203 20.23 -25.30 -24.51
CA LYS A 203 21.24 -26.08 -23.78
C LYS A 203 22.36 -25.23 -23.14
N VAL A 204 22.02 -24.45 -22.11
CA VAL A 204 23.00 -24.19 -21.05
C VAL A 204 23.27 -25.55 -20.42
N GLU A 205 24.47 -26.09 -20.67
CA GLU A 205 24.94 -27.32 -20.04
C GLU A 205 24.75 -27.20 -18.53
N THR A 206 23.89 -28.08 -18.03
CA THR A 206 23.55 -28.33 -16.64
C THR A 206 24.81 -28.69 -15.86
N LYS A 207 25.57 -27.68 -15.43
CA LYS A 207 26.68 -27.84 -14.47
C LYS A 207 26.68 -26.82 -13.33
N THR A 208 25.52 -26.22 -13.05
CA THR A 208 25.30 -25.48 -11.79
C THR A 208 23.97 -25.88 -11.15
N ILE A 209 23.62 -27.15 -11.31
CA ILE A 209 22.69 -27.85 -10.42
C ILE A 209 23.60 -28.59 -9.47
N ILE A 210 23.73 -28.12 -8.23
CA ILE A 210 24.39 -28.91 -7.18
C ILE A 210 23.40 -30.02 -6.81
N GLU A 211 23.71 -31.26 -7.16
CA GLU A 211 23.33 -32.53 -6.51
C GLU A 211 23.98 -33.72 -7.27
N PRO A 212 24.14 -34.96 -6.73
CA PRO A 212 23.54 -35.56 -5.51
C PRO A 212 24.45 -36.54 -4.70
N ALA A 213 23.95 -37.05 -3.56
CA ALA A 213 24.00 -38.48 -3.20
C ALA A 213 23.04 -38.85 -2.03
N THR A 214 21.93 -39.50 -2.40
CA THR A 214 21.20 -40.60 -1.72
C THR A 214 20.85 -40.48 -0.22
N VAL A 215 19.56 -40.44 0.13
CA VAL A 215 18.73 -41.62 0.47
C VAL A 215 17.26 -41.21 0.37
N ALA A 216 16.46 -42.08 -0.24
CA ALA A 216 15.02 -41.95 -0.36
C ALA A 216 14.33 -41.86 1.02
N ALA A 217 13.53 -40.82 1.23
CA ALA A 217 12.31 -40.89 2.01
C ALA A 217 11.35 -39.78 1.51
N LYS A 218 10.09 -40.16 1.26
CA LYS A 218 8.99 -39.23 0.96
C LYS A 218 9.00 -38.05 1.95
N PRO A 219 8.72 -36.81 1.51
CA PRO A 219 8.68 -35.67 2.41
C PRO A 219 7.47 -35.80 3.34
N THR A 220 7.70 -36.16 4.60
CA THR A 220 6.87 -35.73 5.72
C THR A 220 7.13 -34.25 5.92
N LEU A 221 6.08 -33.42 5.76
CA LEU A 221 6.10 -32.02 6.16
C LEU A 221 6.57 -31.94 7.62
N SER A 222 7.72 -31.34 7.86
CA SER A 222 8.10 -30.90 9.21
C SER A 222 7.27 -29.67 9.58
N THR A 223 6.60 -29.77 10.71
CA THR A 223 5.69 -28.79 11.31
C THR A 223 6.34 -27.44 11.67
N PRO A 224 5.54 -26.36 11.69
CA PRO A 224 6.01 -25.04 12.08
C PRO A 224 6.20 -24.93 13.60
N ARG A 225 7.25 -24.20 14.03
CA ARG A 225 7.49 -23.85 15.44
C ARG A 225 6.28 -23.12 16.05
N LYS A 226 5.80 -23.65 17.17
CA LYS A 226 4.52 -23.39 17.88
C LYS A 226 4.22 -21.99 18.45
N ASN A 227 4.92 -20.90 18.12
CA ASN A 227 4.64 -19.64 18.84
C ASN A 227 4.79 -18.30 18.11
N SER A 228 4.93 -18.25 16.78
CA SER A 228 5.11 -16.96 16.07
C SER A 228 3.89 -16.46 15.28
N SER A 229 2.71 -17.09 15.38
CA SER A 229 1.61 -16.82 14.43
C SER A 229 0.74 -15.59 14.70
N ARG A 230 0.88 -14.91 15.86
CA ARG A 230 -0.05 -13.84 16.29
C ARG A 230 0.46 -12.42 16.12
N ARG A 231 1.76 -12.22 15.99
CA ARG A 231 2.41 -10.91 15.93
C ARG A 231 3.15 -10.78 14.61
N VAL A 232 2.75 -9.83 13.79
CA VAL A 232 3.36 -9.53 12.49
C VAL A 232 4.10 -8.20 12.62
N GLN A 233 5.42 -8.25 12.44
CA GLN A 233 6.23 -7.05 12.46
C GLN A 233 6.04 -6.24 11.18
N PRO A 234 6.06 -4.89 11.26
CA PRO A 234 5.97 -4.04 10.09
C PRO A 234 7.22 -4.22 9.22
N VAL A 235 7.05 -4.09 7.90
CA VAL A 235 8.18 -4.14 6.96
C VAL A 235 9.11 -2.95 7.27
N PRO A 236 10.42 -3.17 7.50
CA PRO A 236 11.36 -2.08 7.78
C PRO A 236 11.37 -1.05 6.65
N LYS A 237 11.13 0.22 6.98
CA LYS A 237 11.30 1.32 6.01
C LYS A 237 12.79 1.48 5.72
N THR A 238 13.18 1.40 4.45
CA THR A 238 14.58 1.61 4.03
C THR A 238 15.00 3.07 4.27
N PRO A 239 16.23 3.36 4.70
CA PRO A 239 16.72 4.73 4.91
C PRO A 239 16.58 5.66 3.69
N GLU A 240 16.47 5.12 2.48
CA GLU A 240 16.21 5.86 1.23
C GLU A 240 14.81 6.51 1.17
N SER A 241 13.85 6.17 2.04
CA SER A 241 12.56 6.89 2.07
C SER A 241 12.66 8.29 2.70
N ASP A 242 13.76 8.57 3.40
CA ASP A 242 14.01 9.87 4.03
C ASP A 242 14.81 10.83 3.12
N SER A 243 15.44 10.33 2.04
CA SER A 243 16.20 11.15 1.09
C SER A 243 15.34 11.80 0.00
N ASP A 244 14.08 11.39 -0.17
CA ASP A 244 13.11 12.03 -1.08
C ASP A 244 12.73 13.47 -0.66
N TRP A 245 13.07 13.88 0.57
CA TRP A 245 12.83 15.24 1.09
C TRP A 245 13.93 16.24 0.75
N ALA A 246 15.02 15.81 0.10
CA ALA A 246 16.19 16.65 -0.14
C ALA A 246 16.09 17.59 -1.35
N ASN A 247 15.07 17.48 -2.20
CA ASN A 247 14.94 18.30 -3.40
C ASN A 247 13.81 19.34 -3.28
N GLY A 248 14.18 20.58 -2.93
CA GLY A 248 13.46 21.78 -3.39
C GLY A 248 12.73 22.66 -2.37
N GLY A 249 12.85 22.44 -1.06
CA GLY A 249 12.33 23.34 -0.02
C GLY A 249 13.19 23.25 1.23
N LYS A 250 13.20 24.28 2.09
CA LYS A 250 14.01 24.36 3.33
C LYS A 250 13.99 23.00 4.07
N SER A 251 15.01 22.17 3.86
CA SER A 251 15.03 20.79 4.33
C SER A 251 15.10 20.82 5.85
N VAL A 252 14.05 20.35 6.50
CA VAL A 252 14.02 20.29 7.95
C VAL A 252 14.87 19.09 8.35
N SER A 253 15.84 19.31 9.26
CA SER A 253 16.64 18.24 9.85
C SER A 253 15.74 17.11 10.40
N PRO A 254 16.00 15.83 10.05
CA PRO A 254 15.21 14.67 10.47
C PRO A 254 15.03 14.53 11.99
N ASN A 255 15.92 15.13 12.80
CA ASN A 255 15.90 15.06 14.26
C ASN A 255 15.67 16.43 14.94
N ALA A 256 15.13 17.43 14.22
CA ALA A 256 14.83 18.73 14.82
C ALA A 256 13.66 18.63 15.81
N LYS A 257 13.92 18.94 17.09
CA LYS A 257 12.86 19.05 18.12
C LYS A 257 11.89 20.16 17.74
N ARG A 258 10.59 19.84 17.65
CA ARG A 258 9.53 20.77 17.24
C ARG A 258 8.34 20.78 18.21
N PRO A 259 8.57 21.14 19.49
CA PRO A 259 7.52 21.09 20.50
C PRO A 259 6.34 22.03 20.21
N GLY A 260 6.59 23.20 19.61
CA GLY A 260 5.52 24.14 19.25
C GLY A 260 4.57 23.59 18.18
N LEU A 261 5.13 22.94 17.14
CA LEU A 261 4.33 22.29 16.11
C LEU A 261 3.57 21.07 16.66
N ALA A 262 4.23 20.27 17.50
CA ALA A 262 3.59 19.15 18.19
C ALA A 262 2.41 19.62 19.06
N PHE A 263 2.59 20.72 19.78
CA PHE A 263 1.53 21.32 20.59
C PHE A 263 0.35 21.81 19.74
N TRP A 264 0.61 22.51 18.64
CA TRP A 264 -0.46 22.96 17.73
C TRP A 264 -1.25 21.79 17.13
N LEU A 265 -0.55 20.70 16.76
CA LEU A 265 -1.18 19.51 16.20
C LEU A 265 -1.96 18.66 17.22
N LEU A 266 -1.84 18.92 18.54
CA LEU A 266 -2.73 18.32 19.55
C LEU A 266 -4.20 18.76 19.39
N ALA A 267 -4.47 19.82 18.64
CA ALA A 267 -5.83 20.18 18.26
C ALA A 267 -6.55 19.04 17.51
N GLY A 268 -5.81 18.22 16.75
CA GLY A 268 -6.38 17.11 15.98
C GLY A 268 -7.09 16.06 16.84
N PRO A 269 -6.41 15.43 17.82
CA PRO A 269 -7.04 14.51 18.77
C PRO A 269 -8.27 15.09 19.50
N VAL A 270 -8.19 16.36 19.92
CA VAL A 270 -9.31 17.04 20.60
C VAL A 270 -10.52 17.15 19.66
N LEU A 271 -10.30 17.61 18.43
CA LEU A 271 -11.35 17.71 17.42
C LEU A 271 -11.91 16.33 17.03
N CYS A 272 -11.07 15.31 16.93
CA CYS A 272 -11.54 13.93 16.72
C CYS A 272 -12.47 13.47 17.86
N GLY A 273 -12.15 13.80 19.11
CA GLY A 273 -13.02 13.50 20.25
C GLY A 273 -14.37 14.21 20.19
N ILE A 274 -14.38 15.51 19.85
CA ILE A 274 -15.60 16.31 19.68
C ILE A 274 -16.44 15.75 18.52
N GLY A 275 -15.82 15.53 17.36
CA GLY A 275 -16.47 14.96 16.19
C GLY A 275 -17.01 13.56 16.44
N LEU A 276 -16.28 12.69 17.15
CA LEU A 276 -16.76 11.35 17.50
C LEU A 276 -17.96 11.42 18.44
N ALA A 277 -17.95 12.29 19.44
CA ALA A 277 -19.11 12.51 20.32
C ALA A 277 -20.32 13.02 19.54
N GLY A 278 -20.10 13.94 18.60
CA GLY A 278 -21.12 14.41 17.67
C GLY A 278 -21.69 13.28 16.81
N TRP A 279 -20.83 12.44 16.24
CA TRP A 279 -21.25 11.30 15.41
C TRP A 279 -22.04 10.26 16.22
N LEU A 280 -21.58 9.93 17.42
CA LEU A 280 -22.30 9.04 18.34
C LEU A 280 -23.69 9.58 18.67
N ARG A 281 -23.84 10.90 18.85
CA ARG A 281 -25.14 11.54 19.01
C ARG A 281 -26.02 11.38 17.77
N LEU A 282 -25.49 11.52 16.56
CA LEU A 282 -26.26 11.37 15.32
C LEU A 282 -26.78 9.94 15.14
N VAL A 283 -25.95 8.93 15.40
CA VAL A 283 -26.34 7.51 15.28
C VAL A 283 -27.12 6.98 16.49
N ALA A 284 -27.10 7.71 17.61
CA ALA A 284 -27.97 7.43 18.75
C ALA A 284 -29.45 7.72 18.45
N GLY A 285 -29.79 8.27 17.29
CA GLY A 285 -31.16 8.49 16.85
C GLY A 285 -31.57 9.96 16.83
N VAL A 286 -32.84 10.20 16.53
CA VAL A 286 -33.38 11.55 16.35
C VAL A 286 -34.16 11.95 17.60
N PRO A 287 -33.85 13.10 18.24
CA PRO A 287 -34.62 13.58 19.39
C PRO A 287 -36.09 13.74 19.02
N HIS A 288 -37.01 13.26 19.87
CA HIS A 288 -38.46 13.24 19.62
C HIS A 288 -39.10 14.62 19.37
N SER A 289 -38.39 15.73 19.59
CA SER A 289 -38.88 17.09 19.39
C SER A 289 -38.58 17.70 18.01
N ILE A 290 -37.86 16.98 17.12
CA ILE A 290 -37.29 17.55 15.88
C ILE A 290 -37.80 16.82 14.63
N TYR A 291 -39.11 16.62 14.52
CA TYR A 291 -39.69 16.13 13.25
C TYR A 291 -39.80 17.31 12.27
N ALA A 292 -38.75 17.52 11.47
CA ALA A 292 -38.70 18.57 10.47
C ALA A 292 -39.45 18.16 9.19
N GLU A 293 -40.06 19.13 8.51
CA GLU A 293 -40.54 18.94 7.15
C GLU A 293 -39.38 18.57 6.20
N PHE A 294 -39.69 17.90 5.10
CA PHE A 294 -38.67 17.57 4.11
C PHE A 294 -38.13 18.83 3.44
N SER A 295 -36.80 18.95 3.43
CA SER A 295 -36.06 20.03 2.80
C SER A 295 -34.92 19.46 1.96
N ALA A 296 -35.05 19.59 0.63
CA ALA A 296 -34.04 19.08 -0.29
C ALA A 296 -32.70 19.82 -0.13
N SER A 297 -32.73 21.13 0.16
CA SER A 297 -31.50 21.91 0.34
C SER A 297 -30.68 21.46 1.53
N ASP A 298 -31.35 21.08 2.62
CA ASP A 298 -30.69 20.66 3.85
C ASP A 298 -30.11 19.26 3.67
N LEU A 299 -30.85 18.36 3.01
CA LEU A 299 -30.35 17.02 2.64
C LEU A 299 -29.11 17.08 1.74
N PHE A 300 -29.10 17.97 0.73
CA PHE A 300 -27.91 18.16 -0.12
C PHE A 300 -26.73 18.75 0.65
N PHE A 301 -27.00 19.64 1.62
CA PHE A 301 -25.97 20.21 2.46
C PHE A 301 -25.36 19.14 3.37
N ASP A 302 -26.15 18.28 4.01
CA ASP A 302 -25.68 17.17 4.82
C ASP A 302 -24.91 16.13 3.98
N PHE A 303 -25.37 15.84 2.76
CA PHE A 303 -24.62 15.01 1.80
C PHE A 303 -23.24 15.61 1.50
N PHE A 304 -23.18 16.91 1.24
CA PHE A 304 -21.91 17.60 1.01
C PHE A 304 -20.99 17.54 2.23
N LEU A 305 -21.52 17.78 3.44
CA LEU A 305 -20.77 17.65 4.69
C LEU A 305 -20.22 16.23 4.87
N LEU A 306 -21.01 15.21 4.53
CA LEU A 306 -20.58 13.82 4.59
C LEU A 306 -19.46 13.52 3.59
N MET A 307 -19.56 14.02 2.36
CA MET A 307 -18.50 13.86 1.35
C MET A 307 -17.23 14.63 1.73
N LEU A 308 -17.38 15.80 2.35
CA LEU A 308 -16.28 16.61 2.87
C LEU A 308 -15.51 15.89 3.99
N PHE A 309 -16.15 14.96 4.71
CA PHE A 309 -15.46 14.06 5.63
C PHE A 309 -14.89 12.82 4.93
N ILE A 310 -15.71 12.09 4.17
CA ILE A 310 -15.35 10.78 3.58
C ILE A 310 -14.16 10.89 2.62
N LEU A 311 -14.17 11.89 1.72
CA LEU A 311 -13.17 12.01 0.68
C LEU A 311 -11.78 12.35 1.25
N PRO A 312 -11.60 13.42 2.06
CA PRO A 312 -10.29 13.73 2.62
C PRO A 312 -9.79 12.66 3.59
N HIS A 313 -10.66 12.09 4.43
CA HIS A 313 -10.29 11.01 5.34
C HIS A 313 -9.73 9.81 4.55
N SER A 314 -10.41 9.41 3.48
CA SER A 314 -10.01 8.29 2.63
C SER A 314 -8.72 8.56 1.84
N LEU A 315 -8.57 9.75 1.26
CA LEU A 315 -7.41 10.08 0.44
C LEU A 315 -6.14 10.23 1.28
N LEU A 316 -6.22 10.96 2.40
CA LEU A 316 -5.08 11.22 3.28
C LEU A 316 -4.63 9.96 4.02
N ALA A 317 -5.56 9.08 4.42
CA ALA A 317 -5.21 7.80 5.04
C ALA A 317 -4.31 6.93 4.13
N ARG A 318 -4.45 7.10 2.80
CA ARG A 318 -3.72 6.35 1.76
C ARG A 318 -2.46 7.06 1.27
N GLY A 319 -2.10 8.20 1.87
CA GLY A 319 -0.92 8.96 1.48
C GLY A 319 -1.10 9.85 0.24
N PHE A 320 -2.33 10.01 -0.24
CA PHE A 320 -2.62 10.98 -1.30
C PHE A 320 -2.46 12.39 -0.72
N GLY A 321 -1.57 13.20 -1.32
CA GLY A 321 -1.22 14.53 -0.78
C GLY A 321 0.05 14.57 0.09
N ARG A 322 0.74 13.43 0.32
CA ARG A 322 2.03 13.37 1.05
C ARG A 322 3.03 14.43 0.62
N LYS A 323 3.23 14.61 -0.69
CA LYS A 323 4.17 15.62 -1.22
C LYS A 323 3.75 17.06 -0.91
N LEU A 324 2.44 17.35 -0.95
CA LEU A 324 1.91 18.71 -0.75
C LEU A 324 1.85 19.10 0.74
N LEU A 325 1.42 18.17 1.59
CA LEU A 325 1.25 18.41 3.03
C LEU A 325 2.56 18.28 3.83
N ASN A 326 3.51 17.44 3.40
CA ASN A 326 4.75 17.19 4.14
C ASN A 326 5.89 18.17 3.79
N GLN A 327 5.81 18.89 2.65
CA GLN A 327 6.82 19.90 2.28
C GLN A 327 7.06 20.97 3.37
N PRO A 328 6.04 21.57 4.00
CA PRO A 328 6.25 22.56 5.06
C PRO A 328 6.54 21.96 6.44
N LEU A 329 6.03 20.76 6.74
CA LEU A 329 5.98 20.21 8.11
C LEU A 329 6.87 18.97 8.32
N GLY A 330 7.48 18.42 7.29
CA GLY A 330 8.32 17.22 7.34
C GLY A 330 7.52 15.89 7.38
N PRO A 331 8.21 14.75 7.19
CA PRO A 331 7.57 13.43 7.09
C PRO A 331 6.86 12.97 8.38
N ASP A 332 7.41 13.30 9.55
CA ASP A 332 6.83 12.88 10.83
C ASP A 332 5.48 13.54 11.15
N ALA A 333 5.15 14.64 10.44
CA ALA A 333 3.89 15.37 10.61
C ALA A 333 2.72 14.77 9.83
N GLU A 334 2.95 13.82 8.92
CA GLU A 334 1.92 13.27 8.02
C GLU A 334 0.71 12.71 8.80
N ARG A 335 0.97 11.84 9.78
CA ARG A 335 -0.09 11.19 10.56
C ARG A 335 -0.82 12.18 11.49
N PRO A 336 -0.14 13.04 12.27
CA PRO A 336 -0.80 14.12 13.02
C PRO A 336 -1.67 15.04 12.17
N LEU A 337 -1.23 15.38 10.96
CA LEU A 337 -1.95 16.27 10.07
C LEU A 337 -3.18 15.60 9.45
N TYR A 338 -3.07 14.32 9.10
CA TYR A 338 -4.23 13.48 8.77
C TYR A 338 -5.27 13.49 9.90
N VAL A 339 -4.84 13.31 11.16
CA VAL A 339 -5.72 13.33 12.34
C VAL A 339 -6.36 14.71 12.50
N LEU A 340 -5.62 15.80 12.30
CA LEU A 340 -6.16 17.15 12.36
C LEU A 340 -7.23 17.39 11.29
N VAL A 341 -6.96 17.11 10.02
CA VAL A 341 -7.91 17.32 8.92
C VAL A 341 -9.16 16.45 9.09
N SER A 342 -8.98 15.19 9.49
CA SER A 342 -10.09 14.27 9.76
C SER A 342 -10.93 14.75 10.96
N GLY A 343 -10.29 15.24 12.02
CA GLY A 343 -10.98 15.80 13.19
C GLY A 343 -11.76 17.07 12.86
N ILE A 344 -11.19 17.99 12.07
CA ILE A 344 -11.85 19.22 11.61
C ILE A 344 -13.09 18.87 10.79
N THR A 345 -12.93 18.05 9.74
CA THR A 345 -14.01 17.71 8.82
C THR A 345 -15.13 16.93 9.51
N LEU A 346 -14.79 15.97 10.39
CA LEU A 346 -15.78 15.26 11.21
C LEU A 346 -16.53 16.20 12.17
N THR A 347 -15.82 17.11 12.83
CA THR A 347 -16.44 18.09 13.74
C THR A 347 -17.39 19.01 12.99
N ILE A 348 -16.97 19.55 11.84
CA ILE A 348 -17.81 20.40 10.99
C ILE A 348 -19.06 19.63 10.56
N MET A 349 -18.90 18.40 10.07
CA MET A 349 -20.00 17.54 9.64
C MET A 349 -21.01 17.34 10.76
N THR A 350 -20.57 16.96 11.96
CA THR A 350 -21.47 16.61 13.07
C THR A 350 -22.13 17.82 13.74
N LEU A 351 -21.43 18.95 13.87
CA LEU A 351 -21.97 20.16 14.48
C LEU A 351 -22.84 20.98 13.52
N SER A 352 -22.67 20.79 12.22
CA SER A 352 -23.45 21.46 11.17
C SER A 352 -24.54 20.57 10.57
N TRP A 353 -24.68 19.34 11.09
CA TRP A 353 -25.70 18.40 10.61
C TRP A 353 -27.10 18.92 10.94
N GLU A 354 -27.93 19.08 9.92
CA GLU A 354 -29.33 19.46 10.10
C GLU A 354 -30.21 18.21 9.97
N THR A 355 -31.18 18.00 10.87
CA THR A 355 -32.09 16.85 10.72
C THR A 355 -33.19 17.26 9.75
N CYS A 356 -33.38 16.53 8.66
CA CYS A 356 -34.37 16.87 7.64
C CYS A 356 -35.14 15.65 7.13
N GLY A 357 -36.42 15.88 6.84
CA GLY A 357 -37.31 14.87 6.30
C GLY A 357 -38.17 14.15 7.35
N PRO A 358 -39.27 13.53 6.89
CA PRO A 358 -40.19 12.81 7.75
C PRO A 358 -39.47 11.66 8.45
N LEU A 359 -40.00 11.31 9.63
CA LEU A 359 -39.68 10.08 10.32
C LEU A 359 -40.16 8.90 9.46
N LEU A 360 -39.22 8.06 9.01
CA LEU A 360 -39.51 6.87 8.23
C LEU A 360 -39.95 5.72 9.12
N TRP A 361 -39.25 5.53 10.24
CA TRP A 361 -39.65 4.59 11.28
C TRP A 361 -39.16 5.00 12.65
N LYS A 362 -39.84 4.44 13.65
CA LYS A 362 -39.45 4.45 15.06
C LYS A 362 -39.74 3.07 15.64
N PHE A 363 -38.74 2.49 16.31
CA PHE A 363 -38.96 1.28 17.08
C PHE A 363 -39.44 1.63 18.48
N ASP A 364 -40.42 0.88 18.98
CA ASP A 364 -40.95 1.00 20.33
C ASP A 364 -40.85 -0.35 21.08
N GLY A 365 -40.88 -0.30 22.41
CA GLY A 365 -40.90 -1.48 23.29
C GLY A 365 -39.72 -2.43 23.05
N PHE A 366 -40.02 -3.69 22.77
CA PHE A 366 -39.00 -4.74 22.56
C PHE A 366 -38.08 -4.44 21.37
N LEU A 367 -38.62 -3.93 20.25
CA LEU A 367 -37.80 -3.62 19.08
C LEU A 367 -36.79 -2.51 19.36
N PHE A 368 -37.19 -1.49 20.13
CA PHE A 368 -36.27 -0.45 20.58
C PHE A 368 -35.11 -1.01 21.40
N LEU A 369 -35.41 -1.88 22.37
CA LEU A 369 -34.40 -2.52 23.22
C LEU A 369 -33.45 -3.39 22.40
N THR A 370 -33.97 -4.18 21.45
CA THR A 370 -33.12 -4.99 20.57
C THR A 370 -32.20 -4.15 19.70
N ALA A 371 -32.72 -3.08 19.09
CA ALA A 371 -31.92 -2.16 18.29
C ALA A 371 -30.80 -1.50 19.12
N ARG A 372 -31.13 -1.01 20.33
CA ARG A 372 -30.13 -0.47 21.27
C ARG A 372 -29.08 -1.50 21.67
N ALA A 373 -29.47 -2.74 21.93
CA ALA A 373 -28.54 -3.82 22.26
C ALA A 373 -27.57 -4.10 21.09
N VAL A 374 -28.06 -4.10 19.85
CA VAL A 374 -27.22 -4.25 18.65
C VAL A 374 -26.26 -3.08 18.50
N GLN A 375 -26.71 -1.83 18.69
CA GLN A 375 -25.82 -0.66 18.62
C GLN A 375 -24.74 -0.66 19.70
N ILE A 376 -25.09 -1.01 20.94
CA ILE A 376 -24.12 -1.15 22.04
C ILE A 376 -23.11 -2.25 21.71
N THR A 377 -23.55 -3.38 21.17
CA THR A 377 -22.66 -4.46 20.72
C THR A 377 -21.70 -3.98 19.63
N GLY A 378 -22.20 -3.23 18.64
CA GLY A 378 -21.38 -2.61 17.60
C GLY A 378 -20.35 -1.63 18.16
N LEU A 379 -20.75 -0.80 19.12
CA LEU A 379 -19.86 0.15 19.81
C LEU A 379 -18.77 -0.56 20.61
N ILE A 380 -19.13 -1.61 21.36
CA ILE A 380 -18.16 -2.43 22.11
C ILE A 380 -17.16 -3.06 21.14
N LEU A 381 -17.64 -3.63 20.03
CA LEU A 381 -16.78 -4.27 19.03
C LEU A 381 -15.81 -3.25 18.39
N ALA A 382 -16.31 -2.07 18.01
CA ALA A 382 -15.50 -0.99 17.45
C ALA A 382 -14.46 -0.46 18.45
N ALA A 383 -14.86 -0.25 19.71
CA ALA A 383 -13.97 0.21 20.77
C ALA A 383 -12.89 -0.83 21.09
N TRP A 384 -13.25 -2.11 21.16
CA TRP A 384 -12.31 -3.21 21.38
C TRP A 384 -11.30 -3.33 20.24
N ALA A 385 -11.78 -3.26 18.99
CA ALA A 385 -10.92 -3.25 17.81
C ALA A 385 -9.97 -2.03 17.79
N GLY A 386 -10.46 -0.84 18.11
CA GLY A 386 -9.66 0.38 18.17
C GLY A 386 -8.60 0.34 19.29
N PHE A 387 -8.94 -0.25 20.44
CA PHE A 387 -8.00 -0.42 21.55
C PHE A 387 -6.81 -1.31 21.15
N LEU A 388 -7.06 -2.44 20.48
CA LEU A 388 -6.00 -3.39 20.09
C LEU A 388 -5.08 -2.90 18.99
N VAL A 389 -5.60 -2.10 18.05
CA VAL A 389 -4.76 -1.41 17.05
C VAL A 389 -3.89 -0.33 17.72
N GLY A 390 -4.18 0.03 18.97
CA GLY A 390 -3.55 1.12 19.68
C GLY A 390 -4.28 2.43 19.39
N ALA A 391 -5.34 2.71 20.15
CA ALA A 391 -6.13 3.94 20.00
C ALA A 391 -5.25 5.21 20.01
N SER A 392 -4.16 5.19 20.78
CA SER A 392 -3.14 6.26 20.79
C SER A 392 -2.46 6.47 19.44
N HIS A 393 -2.19 5.41 18.67
CA HIS A 393 -1.64 5.49 17.31
C HIS A 393 -2.69 5.96 16.30
N MET A 394 -3.98 5.66 16.52
CA MET A 394 -5.07 6.17 15.68
C MET A 394 -5.17 7.71 15.76
N VAL A 395 -4.98 8.27 16.96
CA VAL A 395 -4.96 9.73 17.20
C VAL A 395 -3.55 10.33 17.13
N ALA A 396 -2.55 9.61 16.62
CA ALA A 396 -1.18 10.09 16.43
C ALA A 396 -0.42 10.58 17.68
N LEU A 397 -0.82 10.18 18.90
CA LEU A 397 -0.17 10.64 20.13
C LEU A 397 1.31 10.24 20.25
N PRO A 398 1.72 9.00 19.89
CA PRO A 398 3.14 8.62 19.88
C PRO A 398 3.96 9.46 18.90
N GLN A 399 3.40 9.79 17.73
CA GLN A 399 4.04 10.62 16.70
C GLN A 399 4.24 12.06 17.17
N LEU A 400 3.24 12.63 17.86
CA LEU A 400 3.35 13.96 18.47
C LEU A 400 4.43 14.00 19.56
N ARG A 401 4.50 12.98 20.41
CA ARG A 401 5.54 12.86 21.45
C ARG A 401 6.93 12.71 20.84
N ALA A 402 7.08 11.85 19.83
CA ALA A 402 8.34 11.63 19.13
C ALA A 402 8.84 12.92 18.46
N MET A 403 7.96 13.65 17.76
CA MET A 403 8.27 14.94 17.14
C MET A 403 8.64 16.04 18.15
N ALA A 404 7.97 16.09 19.31
CA ALA A 404 8.33 17.03 20.38
C ALA A 404 9.75 16.74 20.93
N GLN A 405 10.14 15.46 20.94
CA GLN A 405 11.44 14.99 21.44
C GLN A 405 12.54 14.95 20.38
N GLY A 406 12.21 15.18 19.10
CA GLY A 406 13.14 15.07 17.97
C GLY A 406 13.56 13.62 17.69
N ARG A 407 12.61 12.68 17.84
CA ARG A 407 12.77 11.24 17.58
C ARG A 407 11.77 10.81 16.50
N HIS A 408 12.08 9.73 15.79
CA HIS A 408 11.10 9.06 14.93
C HIS A 408 10.18 8.16 15.75
N ALA A 409 8.91 8.13 15.38
CA ALA A 409 7.93 7.27 16.03
C ALA A 409 8.08 5.82 15.56
N GLU A 410 8.05 4.88 16.50
CA GLU A 410 8.07 3.46 16.21
C GLU A 410 6.82 3.04 15.41
N THR A 411 7.03 2.20 14.40
CA THR A 411 5.95 1.59 13.64
C THR A 411 5.28 0.49 14.49
N PRO A 412 3.96 0.55 14.72
CA PRO A 412 3.28 -0.44 15.55
C PRO A 412 3.33 -1.84 14.91
N GLU A 413 3.50 -2.86 15.73
CA GLU A 413 3.36 -4.26 15.33
C GLU A 413 1.87 -4.62 15.17
N PHE A 414 1.53 -5.40 14.14
CA PHE A 414 0.18 -5.92 13.98
C PHE A 414 0.00 -7.16 14.85
N VAL A 415 -1.03 -7.19 15.70
CA VAL A 415 -1.30 -8.32 16.59
C VAL A 415 -2.73 -8.80 16.41
N ALA A 416 -2.90 -10.04 15.96
CA ALA A 416 -4.19 -10.66 15.65
C ALA A 416 -4.87 -11.26 16.90
N TYR A 417 -5.06 -10.47 17.96
CA TYR A 417 -5.89 -10.87 19.11
C TYR A 417 -7.39 -10.71 18.79
N PRO A 418 -8.29 -11.46 19.46
CA PRO A 418 -9.74 -11.22 19.38
C PRO A 418 -10.05 -9.73 19.59
N PRO A 419 -10.84 -9.08 18.71
CA PRO A 419 -11.70 -9.66 17.68
C PRO A 419 -11.04 -9.83 16.30
N TYR A 420 -9.80 -9.37 16.10
CA TYR A 420 -9.07 -9.53 14.84
C TYR A 420 -8.74 -10.99 14.52
N SER A 421 -8.64 -11.87 15.52
CA SER A 421 -8.52 -13.33 15.29
C SER A 421 -9.80 -13.96 14.72
N TRP A 422 -10.93 -13.26 14.83
CA TRP A 422 -12.24 -13.78 14.48
C TRP A 422 -12.69 -13.34 13.10
N LEU A 423 -12.41 -12.08 12.77
CA LEU A 423 -12.67 -11.49 11.47
C LEU A 423 -11.73 -10.32 11.24
N ARG A 424 -11.46 -9.97 9.98
CA ARG A 424 -10.43 -8.97 9.64
C ARG A 424 -10.84 -7.53 9.81
N GLN A 425 -12.14 -7.26 9.77
CA GLN A 425 -12.71 -5.93 9.77
C GLN A 425 -13.66 -5.66 10.96
N PRO A 426 -13.25 -5.90 12.22
CA PRO A 426 -14.12 -5.78 13.39
C PRO A 426 -14.53 -4.35 13.69
N LEU A 427 -13.65 -3.37 13.44
CA LEU A 427 -13.99 -1.95 13.55
C LEU A 427 -15.11 -1.57 12.58
N ASN A 428 -14.95 -1.93 11.31
CA ASN A 428 -15.93 -1.66 10.26
C ASN A 428 -17.25 -2.40 10.51
N LEU A 429 -17.21 -3.66 10.97
CA LEU A 429 -18.41 -4.40 11.36
C LEU A 429 -19.14 -3.71 12.52
N GLY A 430 -18.41 -3.23 13.54
CA GLY A 430 -18.98 -2.48 14.65
C GLY A 430 -19.71 -1.22 14.18
N ILE A 431 -19.10 -0.46 13.27
CA ILE A 431 -19.71 0.73 12.65
C ILE A 431 -20.98 0.35 11.88
N LEU A 432 -20.97 -0.73 11.08
CA LEU A 432 -22.14 -1.20 10.33
C LEU A 432 -23.30 -1.57 11.27
N LEU A 433 -23.03 -2.27 12.38
CA LEU A 433 -24.05 -2.62 13.38
C LEU A 433 -24.68 -1.38 14.00
N ILE A 434 -23.88 -0.36 14.31
CA ILE A 434 -24.37 0.92 14.86
C ILE A 434 -25.31 1.61 13.85
N LEU A 435 -24.94 1.64 12.57
CA LEU A 435 -25.70 2.31 11.51
C LEU A 435 -27.02 1.60 11.18
N ILE A 436 -27.01 0.27 11.10
CA ILE A 436 -28.20 -0.51 10.72
C ILE A 436 -29.23 -0.54 11.85
N ALA A 437 -28.79 -0.52 13.10
CA ALA A 437 -29.67 -0.61 14.27
C ALA A 437 -30.10 0.76 14.85
N MET A 438 -30.14 1.82 14.02
CA MET A 438 -30.72 3.10 14.43
C MET A 438 -32.23 2.96 14.70
N PRO A 439 -32.73 3.25 15.92
CA PRO A 439 -34.11 3.01 16.31
C PRO A 439 -35.09 4.04 15.76
N GLU A 440 -34.65 5.30 15.61
CA GLU A 440 -35.36 6.31 14.83
C GLU A 440 -34.58 6.58 13.54
N MET A 441 -35.28 6.56 12.41
CA MET A 441 -34.69 6.88 11.12
C MET A 441 -35.50 7.95 10.41
N THR A 442 -34.83 9.03 10.05
CA THR A 442 -35.28 10.08 9.14
C THR A 442 -34.57 9.94 7.80
N ILE A 443 -34.98 10.72 6.80
CA ILE A 443 -34.37 10.66 5.46
C ILE A 443 -32.87 11.02 5.49
N ASP A 444 -32.47 12.04 6.25
CA ASP A 444 -31.05 12.41 6.40
C ASP A 444 -30.21 11.28 7.02
N ARG A 445 -30.76 10.60 8.03
CA ARG A 445 -30.09 9.46 8.70
C ARG A 445 -29.98 8.26 7.78
N LEU A 446 -31.01 7.99 6.98
CA LEU A 446 -30.99 6.93 5.98
C LEU A 446 -29.93 7.22 4.90
N MET A 447 -29.89 8.46 4.39
CA MET A 447 -28.86 8.88 3.43
C MET A 447 -27.46 8.72 4.03
N MET A 448 -27.25 9.17 5.26
CA MET A 448 -25.98 9.03 5.98
C MET A 448 -25.59 7.56 6.10
N GLY A 449 -26.52 6.71 6.55
CA GLY A 449 -26.33 5.28 6.70
C GLY A 449 -25.95 4.60 5.38
N LEU A 450 -26.70 4.84 4.31
CA LEU A 450 -26.42 4.26 2.99
C LEU A 450 -25.06 4.69 2.44
N CYS A 451 -24.74 5.98 2.51
CA CYS A 451 -23.45 6.50 2.07
C CYS A 451 -22.29 5.92 2.89
N MET A 452 -22.42 5.84 4.21
CA MET A 452 -21.39 5.27 5.08
C MET A 452 -21.22 3.76 4.86
N VAL A 453 -22.31 3.01 4.69
CA VAL A 453 -22.26 1.58 4.35
C VAL A 453 -21.54 1.39 3.03
N ALA A 454 -21.94 2.11 1.97
CA ALA A 454 -21.28 2.03 0.68
C ALA A 454 -19.78 2.37 0.78
N TRP A 455 -19.45 3.42 1.52
CA TRP A 455 -18.06 3.80 1.77
C TRP A 455 -17.27 2.69 2.48
N VAL A 456 -17.80 2.08 3.54
CA VAL A 456 -17.14 0.97 4.26
C VAL A 456 -16.85 -0.21 3.31
N PHE A 457 -17.80 -0.59 2.47
CA PHE A 457 -17.60 -1.67 1.49
C PHE A 457 -16.58 -1.32 0.41
N VAL A 458 -16.55 -0.08 -0.04
CA VAL A 458 -15.55 0.40 -1.01
C VAL A 458 -14.17 0.51 -0.35
N ALA A 459 -14.08 0.98 0.90
CA ALA A 459 -12.82 1.23 1.59
C ALA A 459 -12.13 -0.04 2.07
N ALA A 460 -12.88 -1.04 2.57
CA ALA A 460 -12.31 -2.24 3.20
C ALA A 460 -11.32 -3.03 2.30
N PRO A 461 -11.55 -3.24 0.99
CA PRO A 461 -10.56 -3.87 0.11
C PRO A 461 -9.25 -3.07 0.00
N TYR A 462 -9.33 -1.74 -0.01
CA TYR A 462 -8.13 -0.89 -0.05
C TYR A 462 -7.39 -0.91 1.29
N GLU A 463 -8.10 -0.86 2.42
CA GLU A 463 -7.50 -0.97 3.75
C GLU A 463 -6.71 -2.28 3.91
N GLU A 464 -7.23 -3.39 3.38
CA GLU A 464 -6.52 -4.67 3.38
C GLU A 464 -5.26 -4.61 2.51
N ARG A 465 -5.32 -3.96 1.36
CA ARG A 465 -4.15 -3.78 0.49
C ARG A 465 -3.09 -2.91 1.16
N ASP A 466 -3.48 -1.85 1.86
CA ASP A 466 -2.56 -0.99 2.60
C ASP A 466 -1.91 -1.74 3.77
N ALA A 467 -2.67 -2.61 4.45
CA ALA A 467 -2.16 -3.48 5.50
C ALA A 467 -1.18 -4.53 4.94
N GLU A 468 -1.48 -5.13 3.78
CA GLU A 468 -0.54 -6.01 3.07
C GLU A 468 0.77 -5.29 2.72
N LEU A 469 0.70 -4.05 2.26
CA LEU A 469 1.90 -3.24 1.97
C LEU A 469 2.71 -2.92 3.24
N SER A 470 2.04 -2.73 4.38
CA SER A 470 2.69 -2.34 5.64
C SER A 470 3.29 -3.52 6.41
N PHE A 471 2.65 -4.70 6.32
CA PHE A 471 2.98 -5.88 7.14
C PHE A 471 3.45 -7.09 6.30
N GLY A 472 3.43 -6.99 4.98
CA GLY A 472 3.99 -7.99 4.06
C GLY A 472 3.32 -9.36 4.17
N ASP A 473 4.14 -10.41 4.06
CA ASP A 473 3.68 -11.81 3.99
C ASP A 473 2.97 -12.26 5.29
N GLY A 474 3.28 -11.67 6.44
CA GLY A 474 2.59 -11.99 7.69
C GLY A 474 1.10 -11.61 7.68
N TYR A 475 0.73 -10.52 7.02
CA TYR A 475 -0.68 -10.15 6.87
C TYR A 475 -1.40 -10.99 5.80
N ARG A 476 -0.68 -11.46 4.76
CA ARG A 476 -1.23 -12.37 3.74
C ARG A 476 -1.62 -13.72 4.32
N VAL A 477 -0.77 -14.31 5.15
CA VAL A 477 -1.09 -15.54 5.90
C VAL A 477 -2.30 -15.31 6.80
N TYR A 478 -2.34 -14.20 7.54
CA TYR A 478 -3.50 -13.83 8.34
C TYR A 478 -4.81 -13.72 7.52
N LYS A 479 -4.73 -13.17 6.30
CA LYS A 479 -5.85 -13.00 5.37
C LYS A 479 -6.43 -14.30 4.84
N GLU A 480 -5.60 -15.32 4.64
CA GLU A 480 -6.04 -16.65 4.19
C GLU A 480 -6.88 -17.36 5.26
N HIS A 481 -6.51 -17.20 6.53
CA HIS A 481 -7.12 -17.92 7.64
C HIS A 481 -8.28 -17.16 8.30
N THR A 482 -8.36 -15.85 8.11
CA THR A 482 -9.36 -15.01 8.77
C THR A 482 -10.34 -14.46 7.73
N PRO A 483 -11.67 -14.67 7.83
CA PRO A 483 -12.62 -14.08 6.91
C PRO A 483 -12.73 -12.57 7.10
N ARG A 484 -13.16 -11.85 6.06
CA ARG A 484 -13.32 -10.39 6.11
C ARG A 484 -14.45 -9.95 7.05
N TRP A 485 -15.65 -10.50 6.84
CA TRP A 485 -16.89 -10.03 7.48
C TRP A 485 -17.55 -11.04 8.42
N ARG A 486 -17.27 -12.34 8.23
CA ARG A 486 -17.87 -13.42 9.03
C ARG A 486 -16.90 -13.87 10.13
N PRO A 487 -17.37 -14.05 11.38
CA PRO A 487 -16.56 -14.69 12.40
C PRO A 487 -16.13 -16.11 12.01
N THR A 488 -14.89 -16.48 12.32
CA THR A 488 -14.33 -17.81 12.06
C THR A 488 -15.13 -18.96 12.69
N TRP A 489 -15.83 -18.74 13.81
CA TRP A 489 -16.66 -19.76 14.46
C TRP A 489 -18.04 -19.99 13.81
N LEU A 490 -18.47 -19.17 12.85
CA LEU A 490 -19.78 -19.28 12.19
C LEU A 490 -19.74 -19.99 10.82
N GLY A 491 -18.58 -20.43 10.35
CA GLY A 491 -18.43 -21.18 9.11
C GLY A 491 -17.25 -22.14 9.21
N GLY A 492 -17.53 -23.44 9.17
CA GLY A 492 -16.59 -24.53 9.44
C GLY A 492 -15.26 -24.43 8.68
N GLN A 493 -14.25 -23.95 9.40
CA GLN A 493 -12.95 -24.57 9.69
C GLN A 493 -12.30 -23.63 10.71
N GLY A 494 -12.90 -23.54 11.90
CA GLY A 494 -12.23 -22.93 13.04
C GLY A 494 -11.17 -23.90 13.51
N ILE A 495 -9.90 -23.52 13.44
CA ILE A 495 -8.85 -24.26 14.14
C ILE A 495 -9.17 -24.14 15.63
N ASP A 496 -9.45 -25.28 16.28
CA ASP A 496 -9.58 -25.37 17.73
C ASP A 496 -8.29 -24.80 18.35
N PRO A 497 -8.36 -23.90 19.34
CA PRO A 497 -7.18 -23.46 20.08
C PRO A 497 -6.32 -24.62 20.64
N LYS A 498 -6.89 -25.83 20.78
CA LYS A 498 -6.19 -27.05 21.14
C LYS A 498 -5.45 -27.73 19.97
N ASP A 499 -5.96 -27.64 18.75
CA ASP A 499 -5.32 -28.20 17.54
C ASP A 499 -4.05 -27.42 17.12
N ALA A 500 -3.86 -26.20 17.63
CA ALA A 500 -2.59 -25.46 17.48
C ALA A 500 -1.43 -26.06 18.30
N ASN A 501 -1.74 -26.95 19.26
CA ASN A 501 -0.78 -27.56 20.18
C ASN A 501 -0.62 -29.08 20.00
N GLU A 502 -1.33 -29.71 19.09
CA GLU A 502 -1.22 -31.14 18.85
C GLU A 502 -1.28 -31.37 17.34
N HIS A 503 -0.13 -31.33 16.67
CA HIS A 503 0.31 -32.36 15.73
C HIS A 503 1.78 -32.11 15.34
N PRO A 504 2.56 -33.20 15.19
CA PRO A 504 3.99 -33.28 15.48
C PRO A 504 4.89 -32.63 14.45
#